data_AF-A0A934M0H6-F1
#
_entry.id   AF-A0A934M0H6-F1
#
_cell.length_a   1.000
_cell.length_b   1.000
_cell.length_c   1.000
_cell.angle_alpha   90.00
_cell.angle_beta   90.00
_cell.angle_gamma   90.00
#
_symmetry.space_group_name_H-M   'P 1'
#
loop_
_entity.id
_entity.type
_entity.pdbx_description
1 polymer ?
#
loop_
_entity_poly.entity_id
_entity_poly.type
_entity_poly.pdbx_seq_one_letter_code
_entity_poly.pdbx_strand_id
1 'polypeptide(L)'
;MTKPPAKAAKQKPEVAKRTPPSLKAREDENNRLEIDIDGDFDRISNEVTSKSVALGLIGQIVSLGSWSKRLDEQAANFSIGFLDAMQPKDAAEALLLTQMAATHQAAMMMAQKLNHISTIQQQDAAERAMNKLTRSFTAQMDTLKRYRSKGQQTVRVERVTVEPGAQAVVGNVHHGGRGNNET
;
A
#
# COMPACT_ATOMS: atom_id res chain seq x y z
N MET A 1 -4.61 21.43 -58.67
CA MET A 1 -4.15 20.58 -57.55
C MET A 1 -4.93 20.98 -56.31
N THR A 2 -5.99 20.24 -56.00
CA THR A 2 -6.86 20.46 -54.84
C THR A 2 -6.25 19.79 -53.61
N LYS A 3 -6.04 20.57 -52.55
CA LYS A 3 -5.46 20.11 -51.28
C LYS A 3 -6.42 19.13 -50.59
N PRO A 4 -5.96 17.99 -50.04
CA PRO A 4 -6.85 17.03 -49.39
C PRO A 4 -7.42 17.59 -48.07
N PRO A 5 -8.62 17.17 -47.64
CA PRO A 5 -9.19 17.63 -46.38
C PRO A 5 -8.39 17.08 -45.20
N ALA A 6 -8.07 17.96 -44.25
CA ALA A 6 -7.41 17.61 -43.01
C ALA A 6 -8.30 16.65 -42.20
N LYS A 7 -7.78 15.46 -41.86
CA LYS A 7 -8.43 14.52 -40.96
C LYS A 7 -8.64 15.20 -39.61
N ALA A 8 -9.89 15.33 -39.19
CA ALA A 8 -10.24 15.77 -37.84
C ALA A 8 -9.61 14.82 -36.81
N ALA A 9 -8.70 15.37 -36.00
CA ALA A 9 -8.15 14.66 -34.85
C ALA A 9 -9.31 14.42 -33.86
N LYS A 10 -9.64 13.15 -33.62
CA LYS A 10 -10.59 12.75 -32.58
C LYS A 10 -10.07 13.28 -31.24
N GLN A 11 -10.78 14.21 -30.62
CA GLN A 11 -10.49 14.67 -29.26
C GLN A 11 -10.53 13.46 -28.33
N LYS A 12 -9.44 13.27 -27.59
CA LYS A 12 -9.33 12.27 -26.53
C LYS A 12 -10.42 12.60 -25.49
N PRO A 13 -11.25 11.63 -25.05
CA PRO A 13 -12.32 11.93 -24.11
C PRO A 13 -11.73 12.59 -22.85
N GLU A 14 -12.27 13.75 -22.50
CA GLU A 14 -11.93 14.48 -21.29
C GLU A 14 -12.32 13.60 -20.10
N VAL A 15 -11.32 13.12 -19.36
CA VAL A 15 -11.55 12.28 -18.18
C VAL A 15 -12.23 13.15 -17.14
N ALA A 16 -13.51 12.88 -16.86
CA ALA A 16 -14.26 13.58 -15.83
C ALA A 16 -13.47 13.58 -14.50
N LYS A 17 -13.30 14.76 -13.89
CA LYS A 17 -12.58 14.89 -12.61
C LYS A 17 -13.35 14.12 -11.53
N ARG A 18 -12.78 13.02 -11.04
CA ARG A 18 -13.33 12.24 -9.91
C ARG A 18 -13.36 13.10 -8.64
N THR A 19 -14.41 12.95 -7.84
CA THR A 19 -14.50 13.53 -6.50
C THR A 19 -13.81 12.57 -5.51
N PRO A 20 -12.81 13.02 -4.74
CA PRO A 20 -12.15 12.16 -3.75
C PRO A 20 -13.12 11.58 -2.73
N PRO A 21 -12.88 10.36 -2.21
CA PRO A 21 -13.73 9.79 -1.19
C PRO A 21 -13.59 10.56 0.12
N SER A 22 -14.73 10.76 0.77
CA SER A 22 -14.83 11.38 2.07
C SER A 22 -15.89 10.70 2.93
N LEU A 23 -15.78 10.88 4.23
CA LEU A 23 -16.71 10.35 5.20
C LEU A 23 -17.01 11.38 6.28
N LYS A 24 -18.23 11.31 6.80
CA LYS A 24 -18.62 11.93 8.08
C LYS A 24 -19.06 10.81 9.00
N ALA A 25 -18.77 10.97 10.28
CA ALA A 25 -19.09 9.93 11.24
C ALA A 25 -19.63 10.55 12.53
N ARG A 26 -20.68 9.94 13.06
CA ARG A 26 -21.33 10.35 14.30
C ARG A 26 -21.62 9.12 15.14
N GLU A 27 -21.55 9.29 16.45
CA GLU A 27 -21.99 8.29 17.41
C GLU A 27 -23.36 8.71 17.93
N ASP A 28 -24.35 7.83 17.85
CA ASP A 28 -25.70 8.08 18.35
C ASP A 28 -25.79 7.85 19.87
N GLU A 29 -26.95 8.16 20.46
CA GLU A 29 -27.22 7.97 21.90
C GLU A 29 -27.15 6.50 22.36
N ASN A 30 -27.21 5.55 21.42
CA ASN A 30 -27.13 4.11 21.67
C ASN A 30 -25.74 3.54 21.40
N ASN A 31 -24.72 4.39 21.28
CA ASN A 31 -23.34 4.01 20.99
C ASN A 31 -23.18 3.29 19.63
N ARG A 32 -24.06 3.58 18.67
CA ARG A 32 -23.96 3.12 17.28
C ARG A 32 -23.23 4.16 16.46
N LEU A 33 -22.32 3.67 15.63
CA LEU A 33 -21.55 4.49 14.71
C LEU A 33 -22.34 4.64 13.40
N GLU A 34 -22.81 5.85 13.14
CA GLU A 34 -23.36 6.26 11.85
C GLU A 34 -22.25 6.83 10.97
N ILE A 35 -22.09 6.26 9.77
CA ILE A 35 -21.09 6.70 8.80
C ILE A 35 -21.82 7.13 7.53
N ASP A 36 -21.69 8.41 7.19
CA ASP A 36 -22.12 8.98 5.93
C ASP A 36 -20.93 9.05 4.97
N ILE A 37 -21.10 8.53 3.77
CA ILE A 37 -20.03 8.32 2.79
C ILE A 37 -20.36 9.16 1.56
N ASP A 38 -19.42 10.01 1.15
CA ASP A 38 -19.56 10.90 -0.01
C ASP A 38 -18.33 10.83 -0.93
N GLY A 39 -18.53 11.08 -2.22
CA GLY A 39 -17.49 10.98 -3.24
C GLY A 39 -17.33 9.58 -3.84
N ASP A 40 -16.24 9.38 -4.60
CA ASP A 40 -16.03 8.18 -5.41
C ASP A 40 -15.19 7.13 -4.67
N PHE A 41 -15.81 6.00 -4.37
CA PHE A 41 -15.22 4.85 -3.68
C PHE A 41 -14.86 3.68 -4.60
N ASP A 42 -14.95 3.81 -5.92
CA ASP A 42 -14.77 2.70 -6.87
C ASP A 42 -13.38 2.05 -6.78
N ARG A 43 -12.37 2.76 -6.27
CA ARG A 43 -11.02 2.21 -6.06
C ARG A 43 -10.87 1.40 -4.78
N ILE A 44 -11.78 1.58 -3.82
CA ILE A 44 -11.74 0.94 -2.51
C ILE A 44 -12.82 -0.14 -2.40
N SER A 45 -14.02 0.13 -2.92
CA SER A 45 -15.19 -0.74 -2.86
C SER A 45 -15.58 -1.23 -4.27
N ASN A 46 -14.70 -2.01 -4.88
CA ASN A 46 -14.95 -2.70 -6.16
C ASN A 46 -15.08 -4.22 -5.97
N GLU A 47 -15.40 -4.92 -7.05
CA GLU A 47 -15.47 -6.39 -7.09
C GLU A 47 -14.18 -7.06 -6.58
N VAL A 48 -13.05 -6.39 -6.74
CA VAL A 48 -11.72 -6.92 -6.45
C VAL A 48 -11.38 -6.85 -4.95
N THR A 49 -11.87 -5.84 -4.23
CA THR A 49 -11.74 -5.72 -2.78
C THR A 49 -12.89 -6.39 -2.02
N SER A 50 -14.05 -6.59 -2.68
CA SER A 50 -15.34 -6.93 -2.06
C SER A 50 -15.93 -5.81 -1.20
N LYS A 51 -17.23 -5.56 -1.37
CA LYS A 51 -17.99 -4.55 -0.60
C LYS A 51 -17.93 -4.79 0.90
N SER A 52 -17.96 -6.05 1.35
CA SER A 52 -17.93 -6.38 2.79
C SER A 52 -16.60 -6.02 3.44
N VAL A 53 -15.48 -6.24 2.73
CA VAL A 53 -14.15 -5.87 3.20
C VAL A 53 -14.02 -4.36 3.21
N ALA A 54 -14.44 -3.68 2.15
CA ALA A 54 -14.41 -2.22 2.08
C ALA A 54 -15.20 -1.58 3.24
N LEU A 55 -16.42 -2.05 3.52
CA LEU A 55 -17.23 -1.56 4.64
C LEU A 55 -16.57 -1.84 6.00
N GLY A 56 -16.01 -3.04 6.20
CA GLY A 56 -15.28 -3.38 7.41
C GLY A 56 -14.05 -2.49 7.62
N LEU A 57 -13.30 -2.22 6.56
CA LEU A 57 -12.13 -1.32 6.57
C LEU A 57 -12.53 0.12 6.92
N ILE A 58 -13.60 0.64 6.32
CA ILE A 58 -14.11 1.97 6.62
C ILE A 58 -14.50 2.06 8.11
N GLY A 59 -15.24 1.08 8.63
CA GLY A 59 -15.60 1.03 10.05
C GLY A 59 -14.38 1.01 10.98
N GLN A 60 -13.34 0.24 10.64
CA GLN A 60 -12.09 0.18 11.40
C GLN A 60 -11.32 1.50 11.36
N ILE A 61 -11.25 2.15 10.18
CA ILE A 61 -10.58 3.44 10.00
C ILE A 61 -11.28 4.53 10.81
N VAL A 62 -12.61 4.56 10.76
CA VAL A 62 -13.41 5.53 11.52
C VAL A 62 -13.24 5.32 13.03
N SER A 63 -13.22 4.06 13.46
CA SER A 63 -13.04 3.68 14.87
C SER A 63 -11.61 3.86 15.38
N LEU A 64 -10.63 4.10 14.50
CA LEU A 64 -9.24 4.33 14.90
C LEU A 64 -9.09 5.62 15.73
N GLY A 65 -9.89 6.64 15.39
CA GLY A 65 -9.85 7.94 16.05
C GLY A 65 -8.48 8.60 16.01
N SER A 66 -8.23 9.49 16.98
CA SER A 66 -6.94 10.15 17.21
C SER A 66 -6.67 10.27 18.71
N TRP A 67 -5.54 10.88 19.07
CA TRP A 67 -5.07 10.99 20.46
C TRP A 67 -6.16 11.46 21.45
N SER A 68 -6.96 12.45 21.08
CA SER A 68 -7.95 13.08 21.96
C SER A 68 -9.39 12.77 21.59
N LYS A 69 -9.63 12.11 20.45
CA LYS A 69 -10.97 11.89 19.90
C LYS A 69 -11.14 10.42 19.54
N ARG A 70 -12.13 9.77 20.15
CA ARG A 70 -12.52 8.39 19.76
C ARG A 70 -13.02 8.33 18.32
N LEU A 71 -13.62 9.42 17.86
CA LEU A 71 -14.08 9.60 16.49
C LEU A 71 -13.44 10.86 15.91
N ASP A 72 -12.58 10.69 14.91
CA ASP A 72 -11.89 11.79 14.26
C ASP A 72 -12.06 11.70 12.74
N GLU A 73 -13.01 12.49 12.24
CA GLU A 73 -13.33 12.54 10.81
C GLU A 73 -12.10 12.94 9.96
N GLN A 74 -11.22 13.82 10.46
CA GLN A 74 -10.04 14.24 9.68
C GLN A 74 -9.03 13.11 9.55
N ALA A 75 -8.77 12.40 10.66
CA ALA A 75 -7.88 11.23 10.67
C ALA A 75 -8.43 10.09 9.80
N ALA A 76 -9.73 9.87 9.86
CA ALA A 76 -10.40 8.84 9.06
C ALA A 76 -10.36 9.20 7.56
N ASN A 77 -10.67 10.45 7.19
CA ASN A 77 -10.57 10.95 5.82
C ASN A 77 -9.14 10.90 5.28
N PHE A 78 -8.12 11.18 6.10
CA PHE A 78 -6.73 11.01 5.71
C PHE A 78 -6.41 9.55 5.33
N SER A 79 -6.86 8.60 6.15
CA SER A 79 -6.63 7.17 5.91
C SER A 79 -7.35 6.64 4.66
N ILE A 80 -8.61 7.06 4.45
CA ILE A 80 -9.36 6.70 3.23
C ILE A 80 -8.75 7.35 1.99
N GLY A 81 -8.37 8.63 2.08
CA GLY A 81 -7.69 9.32 1.00
C GLY A 81 -6.37 8.66 0.60
N PHE A 82 -5.60 8.18 1.59
CA PHE A 82 -4.40 7.37 1.34
C PHE A 82 -4.76 6.08 0.60
N LEU A 83 -5.80 5.36 1.03
CA LEU A 83 -6.23 4.12 0.40
C LEU A 83 -6.66 4.32 -1.06
N ASP A 84 -7.45 5.35 -1.36
CA ASP A 84 -7.85 5.71 -2.73
C ASP A 84 -6.65 6.10 -3.60
N ALA A 85 -5.73 6.90 -3.05
CA ALA A 85 -4.53 7.31 -3.75
C ALA A 85 -3.63 6.12 -4.11
N MET A 86 -3.59 5.12 -3.22
CA MET A 86 -2.78 3.92 -3.41
C MET A 86 -3.39 2.92 -4.39
N GLN A 87 -4.70 2.96 -4.64
CA GLN A 87 -5.39 2.11 -5.63
C GLN A 87 -5.14 0.61 -5.37
N PRO A 88 -5.70 0.04 -4.28
CA PRO A 88 -5.53 -1.38 -3.97
C PRO A 88 -5.98 -2.26 -5.14
N LYS A 89 -5.18 -3.27 -5.48
CA LYS A 89 -5.46 -4.20 -6.57
C LYS A 89 -6.21 -5.45 -6.13
N ASP A 90 -6.42 -5.65 -4.82
CA ASP A 90 -7.20 -6.72 -4.22
C ASP A 90 -7.44 -6.46 -2.72
N ALA A 91 -8.28 -7.29 -2.11
CA ALA A 91 -8.62 -7.20 -0.70
C ALA A 91 -7.41 -7.29 0.23
N ALA A 92 -6.41 -8.13 -0.08
CA ALA A 92 -5.22 -8.27 0.76
C ALA A 92 -4.38 -6.99 0.74
N GLU A 93 -4.26 -6.36 -0.43
CA GLU A 93 -3.61 -5.07 -0.56
C GLU A 93 -4.36 -3.97 0.19
N ALA A 94 -5.70 -3.95 0.13
CA ALA A 94 -6.51 -2.99 0.88
C ALA A 94 -6.32 -3.12 2.41
N LEU A 95 -6.25 -4.35 2.92
CA LEU A 95 -5.94 -4.63 4.33
C LEU A 95 -4.54 -4.12 4.71
N LEU A 96 -3.52 -4.42 3.91
CA LEU A 96 -2.14 -3.99 4.16
C LEU A 96 -2.03 -2.46 4.16
N LEU A 97 -2.63 -1.80 3.17
CA LEU A 97 -2.62 -0.34 3.06
C LEU A 97 -3.36 0.32 4.24
N THR A 98 -4.46 -0.25 4.69
CA THR A 98 -5.15 0.24 5.89
C THR A 98 -4.26 0.12 7.13
N GLN A 99 -3.57 -1.00 7.30
CA GLN A 99 -2.61 -1.18 8.39
C GLN A 99 -1.44 -0.18 8.29
N MET A 100 -0.97 0.15 7.08
CA MET A 100 0.08 1.15 6.85
C MET A 100 -0.38 2.55 7.27
N ALA A 101 -1.61 2.95 6.93
CA ALA A 101 -2.18 4.22 7.36
C ALA A 101 -2.24 4.32 8.90
N ALA A 102 -2.75 3.29 9.57
CA ALA A 102 -2.80 3.25 11.03
C ALA A 102 -1.41 3.29 11.67
N THR A 103 -0.44 2.56 11.10
CA THR A 103 0.95 2.52 11.55
C THR A 103 1.61 3.89 11.43
N HIS A 104 1.39 4.57 10.29
CA HIS A 104 1.89 5.92 10.06
C HIS A 104 1.28 6.93 11.04
N GLN A 105 -0.04 6.90 11.23
CA GLN A 105 -0.73 7.77 12.19
C GLN A 105 -0.19 7.57 13.61
N ALA A 106 -0.04 6.32 14.06
CA ALA A 106 0.54 6.02 15.37
C ALA A 106 1.99 6.53 15.50
N ALA A 107 2.80 6.41 14.43
CA ALA A 107 4.17 6.93 14.42
C ALA A 107 4.18 8.46 14.56
N MET A 108 3.29 9.16 13.86
CA MET A 108 3.15 10.62 13.96
C MET A 108 2.64 11.07 15.33
N MET A 109 1.75 10.29 15.96
CA MET A 109 1.34 10.55 17.34
C MET A 109 2.51 10.39 18.33
N MET A 110 3.37 9.39 18.15
CA MET A 110 4.55 9.23 19.01
C MET A 110 5.58 10.35 18.77
N ALA A 111 5.76 10.77 17.51
CA ALA A 111 6.59 11.93 17.17
C ALA A 111 6.07 13.22 17.82
N GLN A 112 4.74 13.44 17.76
CA GLN A 112 4.11 14.58 18.42
C GLN A 112 4.38 14.53 19.93
N LYS A 113 4.23 13.37 20.57
CA LYS A 113 4.52 13.22 22.00
C LYS A 113 5.95 13.59 22.34
N LEU A 114 6.93 13.12 21.55
CA LEU A 114 8.34 13.45 21.76
C LEU A 114 8.61 14.96 21.83
N ASN A 115 7.85 15.76 21.07
CA ASN A 115 7.97 17.22 21.10
C ASN A 115 7.38 17.90 22.35
N HIS A 116 6.59 17.19 23.17
CA HIS A 116 5.83 17.79 24.29
C HIS A 116 6.04 17.08 25.64
N ILE A 117 6.98 16.13 25.72
CA ILE A 117 7.23 15.36 26.93
C ILE A 117 8.07 16.15 27.94
N SER A 118 7.76 15.99 29.22
CA SER A 118 8.46 16.61 30.35
C SER A 118 9.24 15.62 31.23
N THR A 119 9.15 14.31 30.94
CA THR A 119 9.79 13.24 31.74
C THR A 119 10.57 12.26 30.86
N ILE A 120 11.73 11.81 31.36
CA ILE A 120 12.61 10.88 30.62
C ILE A 120 11.89 9.56 30.33
N GLN A 121 11.09 9.05 31.27
CA GLN A 121 10.39 7.78 31.12
C GLN A 121 9.36 7.81 29.98
N GLN A 122 8.64 8.92 29.82
CA GLN A 122 7.71 9.09 28.69
C GLN A 122 8.48 9.23 27.38
N GLN A 123 9.62 9.92 27.39
CA GLN A 123 10.48 10.12 26.21
C GLN A 123 10.96 8.76 25.70
N ASP A 124 11.53 7.95 26.58
CA ASP A 124 11.96 6.58 26.28
C ASP A 124 10.85 5.72 25.70
N ALA A 125 9.65 5.77 26.28
CA ALA A 125 8.52 4.98 25.80
C ALA A 125 8.07 5.42 24.40
N ALA A 126 7.94 6.72 24.16
CA ALA A 126 7.51 7.27 22.88
C ALA A 126 8.57 7.06 21.78
N GLU A 127 9.86 7.22 22.11
CA GLU A 127 10.99 6.99 21.21
C GLU A 127 11.02 5.52 20.73
N ARG A 128 10.92 4.58 21.67
CA ARG A 128 10.93 3.15 21.35
C ARG A 128 9.73 2.75 20.51
N ALA A 129 8.54 3.29 20.81
CA ALA A 129 7.33 3.04 20.05
C ALA A 129 7.44 3.60 18.63
N MET A 130 7.87 4.87 18.48
CA MET A 130 8.08 5.51 17.19
C MET A 130 9.05 4.71 16.33
N ASN A 131 10.21 4.34 16.88
CA ASN A 131 11.22 3.54 16.19
C ASN A 131 10.72 2.17 15.73
N LYS A 132 9.85 1.52 16.50
CA LYS A 132 9.24 0.25 16.09
C LYS A 132 8.27 0.47 14.93
N LEU A 133 7.40 1.46 15.04
CA LEU A 133 6.38 1.77 14.03
C LEU A 133 7.00 2.20 12.69
N THR A 134 8.06 3.02 12.71
CA THR A 134 8.75 3.43 11.49
C THR A 134 9.45 2.26 10.80
N ARG A 135 10.08 1.34 11.56
CA ARG A 135 10.62 0.10 10.99
C ARG A 135 9.54 -0.80 10.40
N SER A 136 8.40 -0.93 11.09
CA SER A 136 7.24 -1.68 10.57
C SER A 136 6.73 -1.06 9.28
N PHE A 137 6.62 0.27 9.19
CA PHE A 137 6.19 0.96 7.97
C PHE A 137 7.13 0.69 6.78
N THR A 138 8.45 0.74 7.00
CA THR A 138 9.43 0.39 5.96
C THR A 138 9.26 -1.06 5.51
N ALA A 139 9.09 -2.01 6.43
CA ALA A 139 8.86 -3.41 6.11
C ALA A 139 7.53 -3.63 5.35
N GLN A 140 6.47 -2.89 5.70
CA GLN A 140 5.20 -2.91 4.97
C GLN A 140 5.37 -2.36 3.55
N MET A 141 6.18 -1.31 3.35
CA MET A 141 6.48 -0.76 2.03
C MET A 141 7.23 -1.76 1.15
N ASP A 142 8.22 -2.46 1.71
CA ASP A 142 8.93 -3.54 1.01
C ASP A 142 7.98 -4.69 0.67
N THR A 143 7.08 -5.04 1.59
CA THR A 143 6.06 -6.07 1.38
C THR A 143 5.11 -5.68 0.26
N LEU A 144 4.60 -4.45 0.26
CA LEU A 144 3.73 -3.92 -0.79
C LEU A 144 4.43 -3.92 -2.15
N LYS A 145 5.69 -3.46 -2.20
CA LYS A 145 6.51 -3.48 -3.42
C LYS A 145 6.62 -4.91 -3.95
N ARG A 146 7.02 -5.87 -3.13
CA ARG A 146 7.12 -7.29 -3.51
C ARG A 146 5.79 -7.87 -3.97
N TYR A 147 4.70 -7.56 -3.25
CA TYR A 147 3.35 -8.02 -3.57
C TYR A 147 2.89 -7.50 -4.93
N ARG A 148 3.15 -6.22 -5.24
CA ARG A 148 2.83 -5.61 -6.53
C ARG A 148 3.74 -6.07 -7.66
N SER A 149 4.96 -6.48 -7.35
CA SER A 149 5.98 -6.89 -8.33
C SER A 149 5.81 -8.32 -8.86
N LYS A 150 4.69 -9.02 -8.58
CA LYS A 150 4.37 -10.40 -9.00
C LYS A 150 5.30 -10.94 -10.11
N GLY A 151 6.37 -11.61 -9.66
CA GLY A 151 7.30 -12.43 -10.44
C GLY A 151 7.58 -12.00 -11.88
N GLN A 152 8.40 -10.97 -12.11
CA GLN A 152 9.25 -10.98 -13.31
C GLN A 152 10.31 -12.08 -13.17
N GLN A 153 9.88 -13.34 -13.20
CA GLN A 153 10.75 -14.39 -13.71
C GLN A 153 10.64 -14.29 -15.22
N THR A 154 11.48 -13.45 -15.82
CA THR A 154 11.61 -13.37 -17.27
C THR A 154 12.16 -14.71 -17.77
N VAL A 155 11.28 -15.66 -18.06
CA VAL A 155 11.65 -16.92 -18.72
C VAL A 155 11.92 -16.58 -20.19
N ARG A 156 13.20 -16.32 -20.51
CA ARG A 156 13.65 -16.19 -21.89
C ARG A 156 13.90 -17.59 -22.44
N VAL A 157 13.04 -18.04 -23.35
CA VAL A 157 13.22 -19.31 -24.05
C VAL A 157 14.25 -19.10 -25.16
N GLU A 158 15.46 -19.63 -24.94
CA GLU A 158 16.47 -19.76 -25.99
C GLU A 158 16.55 -21.23 -26.40
N ARG A 159 16.52 -21.49 -27.71
CA ARG A 159 16.80 -22.84 -28.22
C ARG A 159 18.31 -23.03 -28.25
N VAL A 160 18.80 -23.95 -27.43
CA VAL A 160 20.20 -24.40 -27.46
C VAL A 160 20.23 -25.77 -28.14
N THR A 161 20.95 -25.88 -29.25
CA THR A 161 21.23 -27.17 -29.89
C THR A 161 22.49 -27.76 -29.29
N VAL A 162 22.41 -28.98 -28.79
CA VAL A 162 23.58 -29.72 -28.28
C VAL A 162 23.98 -30.73 -29.35
N GLU A 163 25.14 -30.52 -29.95
CA GLU A 163 25.70 -31.39 -30.98
C GLU A 163 26.23 -32.71 -30.39
N PRO A 164 26.38 -33.77 -31.19
CA PRO A 164 26.94 -35.04 -30.74
C PRO A 164 28.32 -34.87 -30.07
N GLY A 165 28.44 -35.31 -28.82
CA GLY A 165 29.67 -35.20 -28.02
C GLY A 165 29.75 -33.98 -27.10
N ALA A 166 28.78 -33.05 -27.15
CA ALA A 166 28.70 -31.92 -26.22
C ALA A 166 27.81 -32.21 -25.00
N GLN A 167 28.14 -31.63 -23.84
CA GLN A 167 27.35 -31.74 -22.62
C GLN A 167 27.04 -30.34 -22.06
N ALA A 168 25.77 -30.06 -21.80
CA ALA A 168 25.30 -28.81 -21.21
C ALA A 168 24.89 -29.02 -19.75
N VAL A 169 25.31 -28.11 -18.86
CA VAL A 169 24.92 -28.11 -17.44
C VAL A 169 24.00 -26.92 -17.19
N VAL A 170 22.82 -27.16 -16.62
CA VAL A 170 21.86 -26.11 -16.26
C VAL A 170 21.69 -26.09 -14.74
N GLY A 171 22.01 -24.97 -14.11
CA GLY A 171 21.94 -24.81 -12.65
C GLY A 171 23.01 -23.86 -12.11
N ASN A 172 23.03 -23.65 -10.80
CA ASN A 172 23.97 -22.74 -10.14
C ASN A 172 25.34 -23.44 -9.94
N VAL A 173 26.28 -23.25 -10.87
CA VAL A 173 27.56 -23.97 -10.86
C VAL A 173 28.58 -23.25 -9.95
N HIS A 174 28.90 -23.85 -8.81
CA HIS A 174 30.01 -23.42 -7.95
C HIS A 174 31.24 -24.27 -8.29
N HIS A 175 32.30 -23.65 -8.83
CA HIS A 175 33.56 -24.33 -9.06
C HIS A 175 34.36 -24.36 -7.76
N GLY A 176 34.31 -25.48 -7.04
CA GLY A 176 35.20 -25.74 -5.91
C GLY A 176 36.62 -25.98 -6.41
N GLY A 177 37.49 -24.97 -6.28
CA GLY A 177 38.91 -25.08 -6.64
C GLY A 177 39.59 -26.21 -5.85
N ARG A 178 40.04 -27.25 -6.56
CA ARG A 178 40.85 -28.33 -5.99
C ARG A 178 42.26 -27.78 -5.77
N GLY A 179 42.60 -27.51 -4.51
CA GLY A 179 43.94 -27.15 -4.08
C GLY A 179 44.94 -28.27 -4.39
N ASN A 180 46.06 -27.88 -4.97
CA ASN A 180 47.25 -28.70 -5.12
C ASN A 180 47.69 -29.22 -3.75
N ASN A 181 47.82 -30.53 -3.63
CA ASN A 181 48.57 -31.15 -2.56
C ASN A 181 49.52 -32.15 -3.23
N GLU A 182 50.69 -31.67 -3.61
CA GLU A 182 51.87 -32.51 -3.83
C GLU A 182 52.76 -32.37 -2.61
N THR A 183 53.15 -33.53 -2.11
CA THR A 183 54.14 -33.80 -1.06
C THR A 183 55.52 -33.27 -1.38
#